data_AF-A0A1R1XLL0-F1
#
_entry.id   AF-A0A1R1XLL0-F1
#
_cell.length_a   1.000
_cell.length_b   1.000
_cell.length_c   1.000
_cell.angle_alpha   90.00
_cell.angle_beta   90.00
_cell.angle_gamma   90.00
#
_symmetry.space_group_name_H-M   'P 1'
#
loop_
_entity.id
_entity.type
_entity.pdbx_description
1 polymer ?
#
loop_
_entity_poly.entity_id
_entity_poly.type
_entity_poly.pdbx_seq_one_letter_code
_entity_poly.pdbx_strand_id
1 'polypeptide(L)'
;TAGLTTPNPIVAPNSADLSADFHTYGIELLTNSINWYLDGVLVQTVSKTDAAKYPTLAGDFPMIGLYTTSRFGDAVGTPDYTAGPKHAYIKWAKFTHY
;
A
#
# COMPACT_ATOMS: atom_id res chain seq x y z
N THR A 1 4.35 2.18 -18.22
CA THR A 1 4.24 1.07 -17.25
C THR A 1 5.52 1.05 -16.44
N ALA A 2 5.48 1.37 -15.16
CA ALA A 2 6.64 1.16 -14.28
C ALA A 2 7.04 -0.32 -14.44
N GLY A 3 8.33 -0.59 -14.69
CA GLY A 3 8.88 -1.93 -14.94
C GLY A 3 8.88 -2.82 -13.69
N LEU A 4 7.73 -2.89 -13.03
CA LEU A 4 7.43 -3.83 -11.97
C LEU A 4 7.28 -5.19 -12.66
N THR A 5 8.11 -6.15 -12.26
CA THR A 5 8.02 -7.55 -12.67
C THR A 5 6.60 -8.08 -12.43
N THR A 6 6.25 -9.19 -13.08
CA THR A 6 5.02 -9.96 -12.82
C THR A 6 4.67 -9.91 -11.33
N PRO A 7 3.43 -9.57 -10.94
CA PRO A 7 3.08 -9.35 -9.54
C PRO A 7 3.56 -10.56 -8.75
N ASN A 8 4.52 -10.34 -7.85
CA ASN A 8 4.83 -11.34 -6.84
C ASN A 8 3.49 -11.60 -6.14
N PRO A 9 3.03 -12.86 -6.05
CA PRO A 9 1.79 -13.13 -5.34
C PRO A 9 1.96 -12.55 -3.93
N ILE A 10 1.09 -11.62 -3.55
CA ILE A 10 1.03 -11.13 -2.18
C ILE A 10 0.69 -12.36 -1.34
N VAL A 11 1.68 -12.89 -0.64
CA VAL A 11 1.45 -13.95 0.35
C VAL A 11 0.92 -13.23 1.57
N ALA A 12 -0.39 -12.99 1.61
CA ALA A 12 -1.05 -12.53 2.82
C ALA A 12 -0.79 -13.60 3.89
N PRO A 13 -0.13 -13.28 5.03
CA PRO A 13 0.18 -14.25 6.07
C PRO A 13 -1.08 -14.88 6.70
N ASN A 14 -2.26 -14.35 6.37
CA ASN A 14 -3.56 -14.72 6.87
C ASN A 14 -4.63 -14.30 5.85
N SER A 15 -5.53 -15.21 5.48
CA SER A 15 -6.80 -14.90 4.77
C SER A 15 -7.78 -14.21 5.73
N ALA A 16 -7.36 -13.13 6.37
CA ALA A 16 -8.10 -12.40 7.39
C ALA A 16 -8.92 -11.26 6.77
N ASP A 17 -10.11 -11.01 7.32
CA ASP A 17 -10.85 -9.78 7.07
C ASP A 17 -10.11 -8.61 7.72
N LEU A 18 -9.40 -7.83 6.90
CA LEU A 18 -8.60 -6.68 7.35
C LEU A 18 -9.45 -5.51 7.90
N SER A 19 -10.78 -5.59 7.82
CA SER A 19 -11.69 -4.59 8.38
C SER A 19 -12.12 -4.89 9.82
N ALA A 20 -11.86 -6.10 10.32
CA ALA A 20 -12.31 -6.54 11.64
C ALA A 20 -11.48 -5.95 12.79
N ASP A 21 -10.20 -5.62 12.56
CA ASP A 21 -9.26 -5.13 13.56
C ASP A 21 -8.22 -4.16 12.98
N PHE A 22 -7.45 -3.50 13.85
CA PHE A 22 -6.31 -2.68 13.43
C PHE A 22 -5.09 -3.54 13.08
N HIS A 23 -4.61 -3.39 11.85
CA HIS A 23 -3.37 -3.99 11.36
C HIS A 23 -2.28 -2.94 11.13
N THR A 24 -1.02 -3.37 11.13
CA THR A 24 0.11 -2.48 10.83
C THR A 24 0.59 -2.68 9.40
N TYR A 25 0.66 -1.59 8.65
CA TYR A 25 1.15 -1.56 7.27
C TYR A 25 2.47 -0.78 7.25
N GLY A 26 3.51 -1.40 6.71
CA GLY A 26 4.85 -0.81 6.63
C GLY A 26 5.32 -0.68 5.19
N ILE A 27 5.96 0.43 4.87
CA ILE A 27 6.68 0.63 3.62
C ILE A 27 8.08 1.15 3.98
N GLU A 28 9.11 0.46 3.50
CA GLU A 28 10.50 0.87 3.65
C GLU A 28 11.08 1.13 2.27
N LEU A 29 11.45 2.38 2.01
CA LEU A 29 12.11 2.81 0.78
C LEU A 29 13.63 2.86 1.01
N LEU A 30 14.36 1.93 0.40
CA LEU A 30 15.82 1.87 0.44
C LEU A 30 16.42 2.45 -0.85
N THR A 31 17.74 2.55 -0.94
CA THR A 31 18.41 3.02 -2.16
C THR A 31 18.13 2.15 -3.39
N ASN A 32 17.94 0.85 -3.17
CA ASN A 32 17.87 -0.17 -4.22
C ASN A 32 16.66 -1.11 -4.12
N SER A 33 15.77 -0.93 -3.13
CA SER A 33 14.60 -1.81 -2.97
C SER A 33 13.49 -1.14 -2.17
N ILE A 34 12.25 -1.54 -2.42
CA ILE A 34 11.09 -1.16 -1.61
C ILE A 34 10.57 -2.41 -0.93
N ASN A 35 10.52 -2.41 0.40
CA ASN A 35 9.97 -3.49 1.19
C ASN A 35 8.58 -3.11 1.71
N TRP A 36 7.64 -4.05 1.64
CA TRP A 36 6.26 -3.90 2.09
C TRP A 36 5.97 -4.91 3.19
N TYR A 37 5.35 -4.43 4.27
CA TYR A 37 5.09 -5.23 5.47
C TYR A 37 3.61 -5.20 5.83
N LEU A 38 3.09 -6.34 6.29
CA LEU A 38 1.80 -6.47 6.97
C LEU A 38 2.04 -7.15 8.32
N ASP A 39 1.62 -6.50 9.40
CA ASP A 39 1.80 -7.00 10.77
C ASP A 39 3.26 -7.35 11.11
N GLY A 40 4.20 -6.54 10.59
CA GLY A 40 5.64 -6.70 10.76
C GLY A 40 6.27 -7.79 9.87
N VAL A 41 5.47 -8.55 9.11
CA VAL A 41 5.93 -9.59 8.19
C VAL A 41 6.20 -8.98 6.81
N LEU A 42 7.38 -9.25 6.24
CA LEU A 42 7.71 -8.86 4.86
C LEU A 42 6.86 -9.66 3.87
N VAL A 43 6.00 -8.96 3.12
CA VAL A 43 5.10 -9.59 2.12
C VAL A 43 5.52 -9.31 0.69
N GLN A 44 6.34 -8.28 0.45
CA GLN A 44 6.86 -7.98 -0.88
C GLN A 44 8.17 -7.18 -0.82
N THR A 45 9.08 -7.54 -1.72
CA THR A 45 10.25 -6.71 -2.07
C THR A 45 10.19 -6.37 -3.56
N VAL A 46 10.37 -5.08 -3.87
CA VAL A 46 10.51 -4.58 -5.24
C VAL A 46 11.93 -4.04 -5.43
N SER A 47 12.74 -4.73 -6.22
CA SER A 47 14.12 -4.31 -6.50
C SER A 47 14.17 -3.18 -7.53
N LYS A 48 15.14 -2.28 -7.36
CA LYS A 48 15.48 -1.25 -8.34
C LYS A 48 16.06 -1.89 -9.59
N THR A 49 15.34 -1.82 -10.70
CA THR A 49 15.79 -2.30 -12.01
C THR A 49 16.20 -1.18 -12.97
N ASP A 50 15.70 0.03 -12.73
CA ASP A 50 15.93 1.21 -13.57
C ASP A 50 15.97 2.46 -12.68
N ALA A 51 17.10 3.18 -12.70
CA ALA A 51 17.30 4.37 -11.87
C ALA A 51 16.34 5.52 -12.23
N ALA A 52 15.94 5.65 -13.50
CA ALA A 52 15.04 6.70 -13.94
C ALA A 52 13.57 6.46 -13.54
N LYS A 53 13.21 5.21 -13.20
CA LYS A 53 11.85 4.83 -12.76
C LYS A 53 11.74 4.59 -11.26
N TYR A 54 12.86 4.51 -10.56
CA TYR A 54 12.88 4.22 -9.14
C TYR A 54 12.47 5.45 -8.33
N PRO A 55 11.47 5.34 -7.42
CA PRO A 55 10.84 6.50 -6.80
C PRO A 55 11.61 6.98 -5.58
N THR A 56 12.82 7.52 -5.77
CA THR A 56 13.72 7.92 -4.67
C THR A 56 13.14 8.99 -3.74
N LEU A 57 12.19 9.80 -4.21
CA LEU A 57 11.57 10.89 -3.43
C LEU A 57 10.18 10.53 -2.89
N ALA A 58 9.71 9.28 -3.03
CA ALA A 58 8.37 8.91 -2.57
C ALA A 58 8.18 9.05 -1.05
N GLY A 59 9.28 9.09 -0.28
CA GLY A 59 9.26 9.33 1.16
C GLY A 59 8.98 10.78 1.57
N ASP A 60 9.11 11.75 0.66
CA ASP A 60 9.01 13.19 0.99
C ASP A 60 7.57 13.64 1.27
N PHE A 61 6.60 12.93 0.68
CA PHE A 61 5.18 13.28 0.80
C PHE A 61 4.30 12.03 0.92
N PRO A 62 4.27 11.39 2.10
CA PRO A 62 3.39 10.26 2.32
C PRO A 62 1.93 10.70 2.31
N MET A 63 1.09 9.95 1.59
CA MET A 63 -0.34 10.21 1.48
C MET A 63 -1.14 9.00 1.96
N ILE A 64 -2.19 9.27 2.74
CA ILE A 64 -3.21 8.28 3.08
C ILE A 64 -4.56 8.93 2.74
N GLY A 65 -5.39 8.24 1.95
CA GLY A 65 -6.68 8.78 1.51
C GLY A 65 -7.67 7.70 1.14
N LEU A 66 -8.95 8.01 1.32
CA LEU A 66 -10.07 7.18 0.90
C LEU A 66 -10.67 7.78 -0.38
N TYR A 67 -10.71 7.00 -1.44
CA TYR A 67 -11.23 7.43 -2.74
C TYR A 67 -12.20 6.38 -3.29
N THR A 68 -13.01 6.80 -4.26
CA THR A 68 -13.97 5.94 -4.95
C THR A 68 -13.54 5.69 -6.40
N THR A 69 -14.40 5.04 -7.18
CA THR A 69 -14.25 4.85 -8.63
C THR A 69 -13.94 6.14 -9.40
N SER A 70 -14.31 7.32 -8.88
CA SER A 70 -14.01 8.60 -9.54
C SER A 70 -12.53 8.85 -9.76
N ARG A 71 -11.64 8.25 -8.95
CA ARG A 71 -10.18 8.39 -9.09
C ARG A 71 -9.52 7.21 -9.80
N PHE A 72 -10.06 6.00 -9.64
CA PHE A 72 -9.38 4.75 -10.05
C PHE A 72 -10.14 3.93 -11.09
N GLY A 73 -11.29 4.42 -11.56
CA GLY A 73 -12.13 3.75 -12.55
C GLY A 73 -12.78 2.47 -12.02
N ASP A 74 -13.21 1.61 -12.93
CA ASP A 74 -14.04 0.44 -12.60
C ASP A 74 -13.27 -0.71 -11.93
N ALA A 75 -11.93 -0.70 -12.00
CA ALA A 75 -11.08 -1.76 -11.45
C ALA A 75 -11.18 -1.90 -9.92
N VAL A 76 -11.62 -0.86 -9.21
CA VAL A 76 -11.81 -0.87 -7.74
C VAL A 76 -13.24 -1.22 -7.32
N GLY A 77 -14.14 -1.45 -8.28
CA GLY A 77 -15.56 -1.73 -8.03
C GLY A 77 -16.36 -0.53 -7.54
N THR A 78 -17.68 -0.58 -7.72
CA THR A 78 -18.60 0.47 -7.25
C THR A 78 -18.89 0.30 -5.75
N PRO A 79 -18.62 1.31 -4.90
CA PRO A 79 -18.92 1.19 -3.47
C PRO A 79 -20.42 1.07 -3.22
N ASP A 80 -20.82 0.14 -2.36
CA ASP A 80 -22.19 0.00 -1.86
C ASP A 80 -22.41 0.86 -0.60
N TYR A 81 -23.27 1.87 -0.67
CA TYR A 81 -23.58 2.78 0.44
C TYR A 81 -24.91 2.47 1.16
N THR A 82 -25.54 1.33 0.91
CA THR A 82 -26.82 0.96 1.55
C THR A 82 -26.75 0.94 3.08
N ALA A 83 -25.62 0.50 3.64
CA ALA A 83 -25.33 0.53 5.07
C ALA A 83 -24.76 1.87 5.58
N GLY A 84 -24.76 2.91 4.75
CA GLY A 84 -24.23 4.24 5.07
C GLY A 84 -22.80 4.51 4.55
N PRO A 85 -22.20 5.64 4.97
CA PRO A 85 -20.87 6.06 4.52
C PRO A 85 -19.77 5.05 4.85
N LYS A 86 -18.73 5.01 4.01
CA LYS A 86 -17.54 4.19 4.28
C LYS A 86 -16.53 4.97 5.09
N HIS A 87 -15.93 4.29 6.06
CA HIS A 87 -14.98 4.88 6.99
C HIS A 87 -13.69 4.07 6.95
N ALA A 88 -12.56 4.76 7.13
CA ALA A 88 -11.27 4.16 7.41
C ALA A 88 -10.74 4.79 8.71
N TYR A 89 -10.24 3.98 9.62
CA TYR A 89 -9.72 4.43 10.90
C TYR A 89 -8.20 4.24 10.94
N ILE A 90 -7.48 5.28 11.35
CA ILE A 90 -6.03 5.24 11.54
C ILE A 90 -5.76 5.46 13.01
N LYS A 91 -5.24 4.44 13.70
CA LYS A 91 -4.90 4.55 15.12
C LYS A 91 -3.64 5.36 15.35
N TRP A 92 -2.64 5.19 14.50
CA TRP A 92 -1.39 5.96 14.50
C TRP A 92 -0.74 5.87 13.12
N ALA A 93 0.13 6.84 12.81
CA ALA A 93 1.03 6.81 11.67
C ALA A 93 2.40 7.34 12.10
N LYS A 94 3.47 6.75 11.56
CA LYS A 94 4.85 7.18 11.81
C LYS A 94 5.58 7.27 10.48
N PHE A 95 6.23 8.41 10.24
CA PHE A 95 7.09 8.63 9.10
C PHE A 95 8.49 8.88 9.63
N THR A 96 9.46 8.10 9.16
CA THR A 96 10.87 8.26 9.51
C THR A 96 11.63 8.47 8.23
N HIS A 97 12.27 9.64 8.12
CA HIS A 97 13.18 9.94 7.04
C HIS A 97 14.60 9.64 7.52
N TYR A 98 15.38 8.90 6.76
CA TYR A 98 16.77 8.59 7.07
C TYR A 98 17.66 8.69 5.84
#